data_AF-A0A9D7X9N2-F1
#
_entry.id   AF-A0A9D7X9N2-F1
#
_cell.length_a   1.000
_cell.length_b   1.000
_cell.length_c   1.000
_cell.angle_alpha   90.00
_cell.angle_beta   90.00
_cell.angle_gamma   90.00
#
_symmetry.space_group_name_H-M   'P 1'
#
loop_
_entity.id
_entity.type
_entity.pdbx_description
1 polymer ?
#
loop_
_entity_poly.entity_id
_entity_poly.type
_entity_poly.pdbx_seq_one_letter_code
_entity_poly.pdbx_strand_id
1 'polypeptide(L)'
;MPWLLGASDEPSIPTRAQVVSMKTASGPAARLFAFGIDAYRLLPHLEWLERNTGRPVIGATGALSADPNGRIRREPGWARYTGATPRPVD
;
A
#
# COMPACT_ATOMS: atom_id res chain seq x y z
N MET A 1 10.51 -0.86 6.94
CA MET A 1 9.79 -1.86 6.12
C MET A 1 8.97 -1.09 5.09
N PRO A 2 9.09 -1.37 3.77
CA PRO A 2 8.84 -0.37 2.71
C PRO A 2 7.37 -0.13 2.30
N TRP A 3 6.43 -0.84 2.90
CA TRP A 3 4.99 -0.64 2.65
C TRP A 3 4.48 0.43 3.63
N LEU A 4 3.52 1.25 3.18
CA LEU A 4 3.05 2.53 3.76
C LEU A 4 3.90 3.77 3.45
N LEU A 5 5.00 3.65 2.71
CA LEU A 5 5.76 4.81 2.24
C LEU A 5 4.90 5.58 1.21
N GLY A 6 4.48 6.80 1.55
CA GLY A 6 3.59 7.63 0.72
C GLY A 6 2.09 7.35 0.88
N ALA A 7 1.70 6.40 1.74
CA ALA A 7 0.30 6.09 2.04
C ALA A 7 -0.21 6.76 3.32
N SER A 8 0.69 7.39 4.09
CA SER A 8 0.41 8.00 5.39
C SER A 8 -0.51 9.21 5.33
N ASP A 9 -0.65 9.84 4.17
CA ASP A 9 -1.53 10.99 3.97
C ASP A 9 -2.96 10.57 3.62
N GLU A 10 -3.22 9.27 3.42
CA GLU A 10 -4.55 8.75 3.14
C GLU A 10 -5.26 8.36 4.45
N PRO A 11 -6.27 9.12 4.92
CA PRO A 11 -6.82 8.99 6.28
C PRO A 11 -7.44 7.62 6.57
N SER A 12 -7.86 6.93 5.52
CA SER A 12 -8.51 5.63 5.62
C SER A 12 -7.51 4.46 5.63
N ILE A 13 -6.20 4.71 5.49
CA ILE A 13 -5.12 3.71 5.64
C ILE A 13 -4.59 3.76 7.08
N PRO A 14 -4.58 2.64 7.83
CA PRO A 14 -3.98 2.62 9.15
C PRO A 14 -2.48 2.87 9.08
N THR A 15 -1.98 3.69 10.01
CA THR A 15 -0.55 3.94 10.15
C THR A 15 0.21 2.67 10.49
N ARG A 16 1.52 2.67 10.22
CA ARG A 16 2.39 1.54 10.60
C ARG A 16 2.28 1.21 12.08
N ALA A 17 2.27 2.23 12.94
CA ALA A 17 2.18 2.06 14.38
C ALA A 17 0.89 1.33 14.79
N GLN A 18 -0.25 1.67 14.17
CA GLN A 18 -1.53 1.00 14.40
C GLN A 18 -1.48 -0.46 13.95
N VAL A 19 -0.95 -0.75 12.76
CA VAL A 19 -0.87 -2.14 12.26
C VAL A 19 0.04 -3.01 13.14
N VAL A 20 1.25 -2.56 13.46
CA VAL A 20 2.19 -3.37 14.25
C VAL A 20 1.79 -3.52 15.72
N SER A 21 0.86 -2.70 16.21
CA SER A 21 0.28 -2.86 17.55
C SER A 21 -0.64 -4.09 17.64
N MET A 22 -1.15 -4.57 16.49
CA MET A 22 -1.94 -5.78 16.42
C MET A 22 -1.04 -7.01 16.46
N LYS A 23 -1.28 -7.93 17.40
CA LYS A 23 -0.49 -9.17 17.55
C LYS A 23 -0.43 -9.99 16.25
N THR A 24 -1.55 -10.05 15.52
CA THR A 24 -1.72 -10.81 14.27
C THR A 24 -1.08 -10.14 13.05
N ALA A 25 -0.74 -8.84 13.13
CA ALA A 25 -0.12 -8.08 12.05
C ALA A 25 1.30 -7.62 12.39
N SER A 26 2.00 -8.41 13.22
CA SER A 26 3.37 -8.16 13.63
C SER A 26 4.39 -8.86 12.71
N GLY A 27 5.63 -8.37 12.70
CA GLY A 27 6.73 -9.00 11.94
C GLY A 27 6.43 -9.17 10.44
N PRO A 28 6.70 -10.35 9.85
CA PRO A 28 6.39 -10.62 8.44
C PRO A 28 4.91 -10.55 8.09
N ALA A 29 4.00 -10.90 9.02
CA ALA A 29 2.55 -10.93 8.80
C ALA A 29 1.97 -9.55 8.50
N ALA A 30 2.64 -8.50 8.98
CA ALA A 30 2.28 -7.11 8.71
C ALA A 30 2.12 -6.80 7.20
N ARG A 31 2.94 -7.44 6.34
CA ARG A 31 2.83 -7.30 4.87
C ARG A 31 1.54 -7.90 4.31
N LEU A 32 1.13 -9.06 4.84
CA LEU A 32 -0.12 -9.71 4.44
C LEU A 32 -1.33 -8.92 4.92
N PHE A 33 -1.23 -8.28 6.09
CA PHE A 33 -2.27 -7.39 6.57
C PHE A 33 -2.45 -6.18 5.66
N ALA A 34 -1.36 -5.54 5.24
CA ALA A 34 -1.40 -4.45 4.25
C ALA A 34 -1.95 -4.90 2.90
N PHE A 35 -1.59 -6.10 2.45
CA PHE A 35 -2.18 -6.70 1.26
C PHE A 35 -3.70 -6.92 1.40
N GLY A 36 -4.18 -7.37 2.56
CA GLY A 36 -5.60 -7.53 2.84
C GLY A 36 -6.36 -6.20 2.87
N ILE A 37 -5.75 -5.16 3.45
CA ILE A 37 -6.27 -3.79 3.39
C ILE A 37 -6.46 -3.35 1.93
N ASP A 38 -5.45 -3.54 1.09
CA ASP A 38 -5.51 -3.18 -0.33
C ASP A 38 -6.56 -3.97 -1.09
N ALA A 39 -6.62 -5.29 -0.89
CA ALA A 39 -7.60 -6.15 -1.55
C ALA A 39 -9.04 -5.70 -1.24
N TYR A 40 -9.35 -5.40 0.02
CA TYR A 40 -10.68 -4.92 0.40
C TYR A 40 -10.99 -3.53 -0.17
N ARG A 41 -10.01 -2.62 -0.17
CA ARG A 41 -10.14 -1.27 -0.75
C ARG A 41 -10.41 -1.27 -2.24
N LEU A 42 -9.82 -2.21 -2.99
CA LEU A 42 -9.97 -2.25 -4.44
C LEU A 42 -11.38 -2.69 -4.88
N LEU A 43 -12.14 -3.41 -4.03
CA LEU A 43 -13.48 -3.93 -4.36
C LEU A 43 -14.43 -2.86 -4.95
N PRO A 44 -14.65 -1.70 -4.32
CA PRO A 44 -15.50 -0.64 -4.89
C PRO A 44 -14.91 0.04 -6.13
N HIS A 45 -13.62 -0.16 -6.42
CA HIS A 45 -12.91 0.48 -7.52
C HIS A 45 -12.68 -0.42 -8.73
N LEU A 46 -13.12 -1.69 -8.72
CA LEU A 46 -12.83 -2.65 -9.79
C LEU A 46 -13.25 -2.11 -11.17
N GLU A 47 -14.51 -1.69 -11.32
CA GLU A 47 -14.98 -1.10 -12.56
C GLU A 47 -14.25 0.19 -12.95
N TRP A 48 -13.89 1.01 -11.96
CA TRP A 48 -13.13 2.23 -12.22
C TRP A 48 -11.74 1.89 -12.75
N LEU A 49 -11.05 0.93 -12.15
CA LEU A 49 -9.72 0.46 -12.55
C LEU A 49 -9.72 -0.13 -13.97
N GLU A 50 -10.77 -0.90 -14.32
CA GLU A 50 -10.96 -1.41 -15.68
C GLU A 50 -11.07 -0.29 -16.71
N ARG A 51 -11.88 0.74 -16.42
CA ARG A 51 -12.07 1.90 -17.31
C ARG A 51 -10.89 2.88 -17.30
N ASN A 52 -9.99 2.77 -16.33
CA ASN A 52 -8.90 3.71 -16.07
C ASN A 52 -7.55 2.98 -15.95
N THR A 53 -7.24 2.14 -16.93
CA THR A 53 -6.00 1.35 -16.96
C THR A 53 -4.78 2.24 -16.70
N GLY A 54 -3.89 1.79 -15.80
CA GLY A 54 -2.68 2.50 -15.42
C GLY A 54 -2.88 3.69 -14.46
N ARG A 55 -4.12 4.13 -14.19
CA ARG A 55 -4.37 5.18 -13.19
C ARG A 55 -4.33 4.59 -11.77
N PRO A 56 -3.54 5.16 -10.84
CA PRO A 56 -3.35 4.58 -9.54
C PRO A 56 -4.46 4.93 -8.54
N VAL A 57 -4.73 4.01 -7.62
CA VAL A 57 -5.40 4.21 -6.33
C VAL A 57 -4.34 4.07 -5.23
N ILE A 58 -4.35 4.96 -4.23
CA ILE A 58 -3.39 4.90 -3.12
C ILE A 58 -3.76 3.74 -2.19
N GLY A 59 -2.82 2.81 -2.02
CA GLY A 59 -2.94 1.64 -1.16
C GLY A 59 -1.88 1.61 -0.05
N ALA A 60 -2.13 0.79 0.96
CA ALA A 60 -1.21 0.53 2.06
C ALA A 60 0.12 -0.08 1.58
N THR A 61 0.11 -0.75 0.43
CA THR A 61 1.33 -1.34 -0.15
C THR A 61 1.98 -0.52 -1.28
N GLY A 62 1.49 0.69 -1.53
CA GLY A 62 1.95 1.59 -2.59
C GLY A 62 0.81 2.04 -3.50
N ALA A 63 1.13 2.69 -4.60
CA ALA A 63 0.14 3.02 -5.62
C ALA A 63 -0.27 1.74 -6.39
N LEU A 64 -1.58 1.53 -6.55
CA LEU A 64 -2.18 0.34 -7.15
C LEU A 64 -2.87 0.69 -8.45
N SER A 65 -2.55 0.03 -9.55
CA SER A 65 -3.19 0.26 -10.84
C SER A 65 -3.57 -1.07 -11.50
N ALA A 66 -4.58 -1.09 -12.35
CA ALA A 66 -4.84 -2.25 -13.20
C ALA A 66 -4.09 -2.11 -14.53
N ASP A 67 -3.59 -3.23 -15.04
CA ASP A 67 -3.13 -3.34 -16.43
C ASP A 67 -4.29 -3.69 -17.38
N PRO A 68 -4.07 -3.70 -18.71
CA PRO A 68 -5.15 -4.00 -19.67
C PRO A 68 -5.79 -5.38 -19.51
N ASN A 69 -5.14 -6.31 -18.79
CA ASN A 69 -5.65 -7.64 -18.51
C ASN A 69 -6.34 -7.72 -17.12
N GLY A 70 -6.55 -6.58 -16.46
CA GLY A 70 -7.13 -6.51 -15.12
C GLY A 70 -6.15 -6.92 -14.00
N ARG A 71 -4.87 -7.13 -14.30
CA ARG A 71 -3.88 -7.50 -13.28
C ARG A 71 -3.48 -6.25 -12.48
N ILE A 72 -3.59 -6.34 -11.16
CA ILE A 72 -3.15 -5.27 -10.27
C ILE A 72 -1.62 -5.20 -10.25
N ARG A 73 -1.10 -4.04 -10.64
CA ARG A 73 0.30 -3.62 -10.52
C ARG A 73 0.47 -2.69 -9.34
N ARG A 74 1.64 -2.79 -8.71
CA ARG A 74 2.03 -2.00 -7.55
C ARG A 74 3.26 -1.18 -7.88
N GLU A 75 3.21 0.08 -7.53
CA GLU A 75 4.36 0.96 -7.47
C GLU A 75 4.65 1.27 -5.99
N PRO A 76 5.63 0.56 -5.39
CA PRO A 76 5.95 0.76 -3.98
C PRO A 76 6.72 2.06 -3.79
N GLY A 77 6.43 2.76 -2.68
CA GLY A 77 7.27 3.86 -2.24
C GLY A 77 8.68 3.40 -1.89
N TRP A 78 9.64 4.30 -2.08
CA TRP A 78 11.05 4.04 -1.78
C TRP A 78 11.46 4.76 -0.49
N ALA A 79 12.39 4.15 0.23
CA ALA A 79 13.04 4.79 1.37
C ALA A 79 14.55 4.60 1.29
N ARG A 80 15.29 5.63 1.70
CA ARG A 80 16.73 5.60 1.89
C ARG A 80 17.02 5.59 3.38
N TYR A 81 17.98 4.78 3.80
CA TYR A 81 18.49 4.84 5.16
C TYR A 81 19.41 6.05 5.31
N THR A 82 19.09 6.93 6.26
CA THR A 82 19.98 8.00 6.72
C THR A 82 20.33 7.70 8.18
N GLY A 83 21.52 7.15 8.41
CA GLY A 83 21.87 6.53 9.69
C GLY A 83 21.02 5.27 9.95
N ALA A 84 20.50 5.13 11.18
CA ALA A 84 19.68 3.98 11.58
C ALA A 84 18.18 4.11 11.21
N THR A 85 17.77 5.23 10.60
CA THR A 85 16.37 5.53 10.34
C THR A 85 16.08 5.54 8.83
N PRO A 86 15.06 4.80 8.36
CA PRO A 86 14.60 4.91 6.97
C PRO A 86 13.82 6.21 6.79
N ARG A 87 14.12 6.96 5.73
CA ARG A 87 13.37 8.14 5.27
C ARG A 87 12.82 7.90 3.87
N PRO A 88 11.57 8.30 3.56
CA PRO A 88 11.07 8.29 2.19
C PRO A 88 12.04 8.97 1.22
N VAL A 89 12.12 8.46 0.00
CA VAL A 89 12.81 9.13 -1.12
C VAL A 89 11.77 10.00 -1.82
N ASP A 90 12.11 11.26 -2.07
CA ASP A 90 11.31 12.20 -2.88
C ASP A 90 11.20 11.73 -4.34
#